data_AF-A0AA42Z4I5-F1
#
_entry.id   AF-A0AA42Z4I5-F1
#
_cell.length_a   1.000
_cell.length_b   1.000
_cell.length_c   1.000
_cell.angle_alpha   90.00
_cell.angle_beta   90.00
_cell.angle_gamma   90.00
#
_symmetry.space_group_name_H-M   'P 1'
#
loop_
_entity.id
_entity.type
_entity.pdbx_description
1 polymer ?
#
loop_
_entity_poly.entity_id
_entity_poly.type
_entity_poly.pdbx_seq_one_letter_code
_entity_poly.pdbx_strand_id
1 'polypeptide(L)'
;MFSNNRRAVLSCAIIVAALLGLTLSPALAGQSVTVGDFVQELARNRGHQSVDAVSAINALTANGIRIPRDIRLESALTENDVVALSRAVGISVTTRNPDRVFDADRSKRFFEIFSSELIVETRNYSTEDSDGDAPPFDPFTKAKGKGKGKGGVTETNPD
;
A
#
# COMPACT_ATOMS: atom_id res chain seq x y z
N MET A 1 30.19 -15.64 -52.09
CA MET A 1 29.59 -16.67 -52.96
C MET A 1 28.46 -17.34 -52.18
N PHE A 2 27.26 -17.37 -52.76
CA PHE A 2 25.97 -17.91 -52.28
C PHE A 2 25.29 -17.14 -51.12
N SER A 3 24.33 -16.23 -51.40
CA SER A 3 22.92 -16.45 -51.81
C SER A 3 22.04 -16.83 -50.60
N ASN A 4 21.24 -15.88 -50.10
CA ASN A 4 19.82 -15.66 -50.42
C ASN A 4 18.88 -16.65 -49.70
N ASN A 5 18.28 -16.21 -48.59
CA ASN A 5 16.99 -16.70 -48.12
C ASN A 5 16.07 -15.50 -47.79
N ARG A 6 15.72 -14.76 -48.86
CA ARG A 6 14.52 -13.93 -48.90
C ARG A 6 13.43 -14.75 -49.58
N ARG A 7 12.19 -14.58 -49.11
CA ARG A 7 10.90 -14.94 -49.74
C ARG A 7 10.22 -16.19 -49.17
N ALA A 8 9.33 -15.96 -48.24
CA ALA A 8 7.99 -16.53 -48.28
C ALA A 8 7.01 -15.46 -47.78
N VAL A 9 6.73 -14.52 -48.68
CA VAL A 9 5.49 -13.74 -48.66
C VAL A 9 4.40 -14.76 -48.94
N LEU A 10 3.62 -15.15 -47.93
CA LEU A 10 2.36 -15.85 -48.16
C LEU A 10 1.24 -15.06 -47.49
N SER A 11 0.71 -14.16 -48.32
CA SER A 11 -0.56 -13.48 -48.14
C SER A 11 -1.66 -14.50 -47.85
N CYS A 12 -2.24 -14.46 -46.65
CA CYS A 12 -3.56 -15.01 -46.42
C CYS A 12 -4.48 -13.84 -46.09
N ALA A 13 -5.00 -13.23 -47.15
CA ALA A 13 -6.08 -12.27 -47.07
C ALA A 13 -7.35 -13.02 -46.69
N ILE A 14 -7.67 -13.07 -45.40
CA ILE A 14 -8.99 -13.48 -44.93
C ILE A 14 -9.84 -12.21 -44.83
N ILE A 15 -10.55 -11.94 -45.92
CA ILE A 15 -11.70 -11.03 -45.94
C ILE A 15 -12.85 -11.80 -45.30
N VAL A 16 -13.20 -11.47 -44.06
CA VAL A 16 -14.52 -11.80 -43.50
C VAL A 16 -15.22 -10.48 -43.25
N ALA A 17 -16.16 -10.21 -44.14
CA ALA A 17 -17.14 -9.15 -44.04
C ALA A 17 -18.08 -9.38 -42.85
N ALA A 18 -18.59 -8.26 -42.34
CA ALA A 18 -19.84 -8.14 -41.59
C ALA A 18 -19.91 -8.86 -40.24
N LEU A 19 -19.55 -8.12 -39.19
CA LEU A 19 -20.46 -7.92 -38.06
C LEU A 19 -20.12 -6.57 -37.42
N LEU A 20 -20.74 -5.50 -37.93
CA LEU A 20 -20.93 -4.26 -37.18
C LEU A 20 -21.98 -4.53 -36.10
N GLY A 21 -21.64 -5.43 -35.17
CA GLY A 21 -22.24 -5.42 -33.86
C GLY A 21 -21.77 -4.12 -33.23
N LEU A 22 -22.66 -3.14 -33.14
CA LEU A 22 -22.64 -2.22 -32.02
C LEU A 22 -22.73 -3.10 -30.77
N THR A 23 -21.59 -3.62 -30.32
CA THR A 23 -21.44 -4.04 -28.95
C THR A 23 -21.67 -2.75 -28.19
N LEU A 24 -22.92 -2.55 -27.77
CA LEU A 24 -23.24 -1.90 -26.52
C LEU A 24 -22.39 -2.66 -25.51
N SER A 25 -21.10 -2.29 -25.40
CA SER A 25 -20.35 -2.53 -24.19
C SER A 25 -21.31 -1.97 -23.15
N PRO A 26 -21.81 -2.79 -22.21
CA PRO A 26 -22.55 -2.22 -21.11
C PRO A 26 -21.65 -1.09 -20.65
N ALA A 27 -22.17 0.14 -20.65
CA ALA A 27 -21.52 1.19 -19.91
C ALA A 27 -21.43 0.57 -18.52
N LEU A 28 -20.26 0.01 -18.20
CA LEU A 28 -19.93 -0.50 -16.89
C LEU A 28 -20.01 0.78 -16.08
N ALA A 29 -21.22 1.09 -15.61
CA ALA A 29 -21.50 2.22 -14.76
C ALA A 29 -20.47 2.08 -13.65
N GLY A 30 -19.49 2.98 -13.69
CA GLY A 30 -18.14 2.73 -13.18
C GLY A 30 -18.23 1.96 -11.88
N GLN A 31 -17.78 0.71 -11.89
CA GLN A 31 -17.84 -0.16 -10.73
C GLN A 31 -17.15 0.60 -9.61
N SER A 32 -17.98 1.16 -8.71
CA SER A 32 -17.53 1.98 -7.62
C SER A 32 -16.77 1.04 -6.70
N VAL A 33 -15.45 1.22 -6.66
CA VAL A 33 -14.59 0.47 -5.76
C VAL A 33 -15.04 0.79 -4.35
N THR A 34 -15.26 -0.23 -3.54
CA THR A 34 -15.56 -0.04 -2.12
C THR A 34 -14.27 0.17 -1.34
N VAL A 35 -14.36 0.74 -0.15
CA VAL A 35 -13.19 0.85 0.73
C VAL A 35 -12.65 -0.55 1.07
N GLY A 36 -13.52 -1.54 1.23
CA GLY A 36 -13.14 -2.93 1.48
C GLY A 36 -12.31 -3.54 0.35
N ASP A 37 -12.67 -3.30 -0.91
CA ASP A 37 -11.92 -3.79 -2.08
C ASP A 37 -10.50 -3.20 -2.11
N PHE A 38 -10.40 -1.88 -1.87
CA PHE A 38 -9.11 -1.18 -1.85
C PHE A 38 -8.19 -1.69 -0.73
N VAL A 39 -8.74 -1.93 0.47
CA VAL A 39 -7.96 -2.47 1.60
C VAL A 39 -7.49 -3.89 1.34
N GLN A 40 -8.31 -4.72 0.69
CA GLN A 40 -7.89 -6.05 0.27
C GLN A 40 -6.75 -6.00 -0.74
N GLU A 41 -6.86 -5.14 -1.75
CA GLU A 41 -5.82 -4.97 -2.77
C GLU A 41 -4.52 -4.44 -2.15
N LEU A 42 -4.63 -3.52 -1.18
CA LEU A 42 -3.51 -3.02 -0.38
C LEU A 42 -2.82 -4.14 0.40
N ALA A 43 -3.59 -5.02 1.06
CA ALA A 43 -3.04 -6.18 1.77
C ALA A 43 -2.34 -7.17 0.82
N ARG A 44 -2.90 -7.41 -0.37
CA ARG A 44 -2.29 -8.27 -1.40
C ARG A 44 -0.96 -7.72 -1.90
N ASN A 45 -0.87 -6.41 -2.13
CA ASN A 45 0.38 -5.76 -2.51
C ASN A 45 1.45 -5.84 -1.39
N ARG A 46 1.03 -5.98 -0.13
CA ARG A 46 1.91 -6.25 1.03
C ARG A 46 2.24 -7.73 1.23
N GLY A 47 1.83 -8.61 0.31
CA GLY A 47 2.10 -10.05 0.38
C GLY A 47 1.11 -10.84 1.24
N HIS A 48 0.01 -10.25 1.68
CA HIS A 48 -1.03 -10.95 2.43
C HIS A 48 -2.17 -11.38 1.51
N GLN A 49 -2.44 -12.69 1.47
CA GLN A 49 -3.62 -13.20 0.79
C GLN A 49 -4.80 -13.17 1.76
N SER A 50 -5.66 -12.17 1.61
CA SER A 50 -6.90 -12.04 2.38
C SER A 50 -8.11 -12.31 1.50
N VAL A 51 -9.05 -13.09 2.01
CA VAL A 51 -10.29 -13.49 1.33
C VAL A 51 -11.36 -12.39 1.44
N ASP A 52 -11.28 -11.58 2.51
CA ASP A 52 -12.24 -10.54 2.83
C ASP A 52 -11.55 -9.30 3.43
N ALA A 53 -12.28 -8.17 3.46
CA ALA A 53 -11.75 -6.89 3.93
C ALA A 53 -11.40 -6.87 5.43
N VAL A 54 -12.13 -7.61 6.28
CA VAL A 54 -11.85 -7.66 7.72
C VAL A 54 -10.56 -8.42 7.98
N SER A 55 -10.37 -9.55 7.32
CA SER A 55 -9.11 -10.31 7.34
C SER A 55 -7.93 -9.48 6.82
N ALA A 56 -8.13 -8.67 5.78
CA ALA A 56 -7.12 -7.75 5.27
C ALA A 56 -6.70 -6.69 6.30
N ILE A 57 -7.65 -6.08 7.00
CA ILE A 57 -7.38 -5.11 8.08
C ILE A 57 -6.59 -5.76 9.21
N ASN A 58 -6.99 -6.98 9.62
CA ASN A 58 -6.29 -7.71 10.67
C ASN A 58 -4.84 -8.02 10.27
N ALA A 59 -4.60 -8.44 9.03
CA ALA A 59 -3.27 -8.69 8.51
C ALA A 59 -2.41 -7.41 8.48
N LEU A 60 -2.96 -6.29 7.98
CA LEU A 60 -2.26 -5.00 7.96
C LEU A 60 -1.94 -4.52 9.39
N THR A 61 -2.90 -4.65 10.31
CA THR A 61 -2.71 -4.25 11.72
C THR A 61 -1.67 -5.11 12.43
N ALA A 62 -1.61 -6.41 12.12
CA ALA A 62 -0.57 -7.30 12.64
C ALA A 62 0.84 -6.89 12.20
N ASN A 63 0.96 -6.18 11.07
CA ASN A 63 2.21 -5.61 10.56
C ASN A 63 2.44 -4.15 11.02
N GLY A 64 1.69 -3.68 12.03
CA GLY A 64 1.86 -2.35 12.62
C GLY A 64 1.19 -1.21 11.86
N ILE A 65 0.46 -1.49 10.78
CA ILE A 65 -0.28 -0.49 10.01
C ILE A 65 -1.56 -0.15 10.76
N ARG A 66 -1.73 1.12 11.15
CA ARG A 66 -2.91 1.57 11.90
C ARG A 66 -3.97 2.12 10.96
N ILE A 67 -4.99 1.31 10.69
CA ILE A 67 -6.14 1.72 9.89
C ILE A 67 -7.15 2.47 10.78
N PRO A 68 -7.71 3.61 10.34
CA PRO A 68 -8.80 4.30 11.05
C PRO A 68 -9.99 3.37 11.31
N ARG A 69 -10.54 3.41 12.53
CA ARG A 69 -11.64 2.50 12.95
C ARG A 69 -13.01 2.93 12.44
N ASP A 70 -13.12 4.17 12.00
CA ASP A 70 -14.32 4.83 11.50
C ASP A 70 -14.58 4.59 10.01
N ILE A 71 -13.67 3.91 9.32
CA ILE A 71 -13.83 3.53 7.92
C ILE A 71 -14.98 2.53 7.75
N ARG A 72 -15.87 2.82 6.79
CA ARG A 72 -16.96 1.93 6.39
C ARG A 72 -16.52 1.12 5.18
N LEU A 73 -16.39 -0.20 5.32
CA LEU A 73 -15.83 -1.05 4.26
C LEU A 73 -16.76 -1.16 3.04
N GLU A 74 -18.06 -1.11 3.28
CA GLU A 74 -19.09 -1.21 2.24
C GLU A 74 -19.38 0.13 1.54
N SER A 75 -18.77 1.24 1.98
CA SER A 75 -18.98 2.53 1.31
C SER A 75 -18.15 2.64 0.04
N ALA A 76 -18.63 3.45 -0.90
CA ALA A 76 -17.85 3.84 -2.06
C ALA A 76 -16.55 4.52 -1.60
N LEU A 77 -15.43 4.15 -2.23
CA LEU A 77 -14.11 4.69 -1.95
C LEU A 77 -14.07 6.16 -2.39
N THR A 78 -13.65 7.04 -1.49
CA THR A 78 -13.42 8.46 -1.81
C THR A 78 -11.93 8.80 -1.85
N GLU A 79 -11.56 9.92 -2.48
CA GLU A 79 -10.19 10.42 -2.47
C GLU A 79 -9.67 10.67 -1.04
N ASN A 80 -10.55 11.06 -0.10
CA ASN A 80 -10.19 11.20 1.31
C ASN A 80 -9.81 9.85 1.96
N ASP A 81 -10.56 8.79 1.66
CA ASP A 81 -10.28 7.45 2.18
C ASP A 81 -8.93 6.93 1.66
N VAL A 82 -8.65 7.14 0.37
CA VAL A 82 -7.36 6.77 -0.23
C VAL A 82 -6.22 7.51 0.45
N VAL A 83 -6.36 8.80 0.73
CA VAL A 83 -5.34 9.58 1.46
C VAL A 83 -5.13 9.04 2.87
N ALA A 84 -6.21 8.75 3.61
CA ALA A 84 -6.12 8.20 4.96
C ALA A 84 -5.43 6.83 4.99
N LEU A 85 -5.80 5.94 4.07
CA LEU A 85 -5.21 4.60 3.95
C LEU A 85 -3.75 4.64 3.47
N SER A 86 -3.44 5.51 2.50
CA SER A 86 -2.06 5.71 2.02
C SER A 86 -1.15 6.17 3.15
N ARG A 87 -1.61 7.14 3.96
CA ARG A 87 -0.85 7.62 5.13
C ARG A 87 -0.64 6.53 6.17
N ALA A 88 -1.63 5.67 6.38
CA ALA A 88 -1.50 4.54 7.30
C ALA A 88 -0.36 3.60 6.91
N VAL A 89 -0.08 3.45 5.61
CA VAL A 89 1.01 2.61 5.08
C VAL A 89 2.32 3.38 4.83
N GLY A 90 2.39 4.65 5.21
CA GLY A 90 3.58 5.50 5.11
C GLY A 90 3.70 6.29 3.80
N ILE A 91 2.70 6.26 2.93
CA ILE A 91 2.69 6.98 1.65
C ILE A 91 1.98 8.32 1.83
N SER A 92 2.66 9.41 1.49
CA SER A 92 2.11 10.76 1.60
C SER A 92 1.38 11.16 0.34
N VAL A 93 0.04 11.12 0.39
CA VAL A 93 -0.83 11.57 -0.70
C VAL A 93 -1.68 12.76 -0.22
N THR A 94 -2.00 13.65 -1.16
CA THR A 94 -2.91 14.77 -0.93
C THR A 94 -3.96 14.83 -2.03
N THR A 95 -5.16 15.31 -1.68
CA THR A 95 -6.25 15.55 -2.61
C THR A 95 -6.78 16.97 -2.45
N ARG A 96 -7.31 17.53 -3.53
CA ARG A 96 -8.10 18.78 -3.52
C ARG A 96 -9.62 18.54 -3.51
N ASN A 97 -10.06 17.29 -3.70
CA ASN A 97 -11.46 16.91 -3.82
C ASN A 97 -11.75 15.71 -2.90
N PRO A 98 -11.78 15.89 -1.57
CA PRO A 98 -11.89 14.78 -0.62
C PRO A 98 -13.14 13.92 -0.83
N ASP A 99 -14.27 14.54 -1.19
CA ASP A 99 -15.56 13.85 -1.36
C ASP A 99 -15.72 13.21 -2.74
N ARG A 100 -14.71 13.32 -3.62
CA ARG A 100 -14.79 12.74 -4.96
C ARG A 100 -14.64 11.23 -4.87
N VAL A 101 -15.58 10.52 -5.50
CA VAL A 101 -15.52 9.07 -5.66
C VAL A 101 -14.25 8.68 -6.43
N PHE A 102 -13.54 7.69 -5.90
CA PHE A 102 -12.35 7.11 -6.47
C PHE A 102 -12.72 5.87 -7.28
N ASP A 103 -12.70 6.02 -8.61
CA ASP A 103 -13.08 4.94 -9.53
C ASP A 103 -12.02 3.82 -9.61
N ALA A 104 -12.42 2.70 -10.23
CA ALA A 104 -11.55 1.53 -10.40
C ALA A 104 -10.28 1.82 -11.22
N ASP A 105 -10.39 2.66 -12.26
CA ASP A 105 -9.23 3.01 -13.09
C ASP A 105 -8.18 3.79 -12.29
N ARG A 106 -8.62 4.68 -11.40
CA ARG A 106 -7.74 5.41 -10.47
C ARG A 106 -7.16 4.49 -9.40
N SER A 107 -7.94 3.57 -8.86
CA SER A 107 -7.44 2.53 -7.93
C SER A 107 -6.31 1.73 -8.57
N LYS A 108 -6.53 1.23 -9.78
CA LYS A 108 -5.51 0.49 -10.52
C LYS A 108 -4.25 1.32 -10.75
N ARG A 109 -4.39 2.56 -11.24
CA ARG A 109 -3.25 3.47 -11.44
C ARG A 109 -2.51 3.79 -10.15
N PHE A 110 -3.23 3.92 -9.03
CA PHE A 110 -2.62 4.13 -7.73
C PHE A 110 -1.69 2.95 -7.39
N PHE A 111 -2.16 1.71 -7.51
CA PHE A 111 -1.31 0.55 -7.25
C PHE A 111 -0.18 0.39 -8.27
N GLU A 112 -0.39 0.72 -9.54
CA GLU A 112 0.68 0.74 -10.54
C GLU A 112 1.82 1.70 -10.14
N ILE A 113 1.48 2.93 -9.74
CA ILE A 113 2.44 3.97 -9.37
C ILE A 113 3.15 3.66 -8.05
N PHE A 114 2.39 3.22 -7.04
CA PHE A 114 2.91 3.03 -5.68
C PHE A 114 3.33 1.58 -5.38
N SER A 115 3.27 0.66 -6.35
CA SER A 115 3.61 -0.75 -6.17
C SER A 115 4.96 -0.96 -5.48
N SER A 116 6.00 -0.23 -5.88
CA SER A 116 7.34 -0.32 -5.28
C SER A 116 7.43 0.17 -3.83
N GLU A 117 6.58 1.12 -3.43
CA GLU A 117 6.50 1.62 -2.05
C GLU A 117 5.61 0.73 -1.17
N LEU A 118 4.67 0.03 -1.80
CA LEU A 118 3.76 -0.89 -1.14
C LEU A 118 4.39 -2.26 -0.89
N ILE A 119 5.37 -2.67 -1.69
CA ILE A 119 6.19 -3.84 -1.38
C ILE A 119 7.15 -3.41 -0.27
N VAL A 120 6.78 -3.70 0.98
CA VAL A 120 7.80 -3.77 2.03
C VAL A 120 8.62 -4.98 1.65
N GLU A 121 9.81 -4.73 1.09
CA GLU A 121 10.90 -5.67 1.30
C GLU A 121 10.89 -5.91 2.80
N THR A 122 10.48 -7.11 3.22
CA THR A 122 10.94 -7.67 4.47
C THR A 122 12.44 -7.57 4.33
N ARG A 123 12.99 -6.42 4.76
CA ARG A 123 14.38 -6.30 5.13
C ARG A 123 14.41 -7.31 6.24
N ASN A 124 14.77 -8.52 5.86
CA ASN A 124 15.45 -9.44 6.72
C ASN A 124 16.62 -8.60 7.22
N TYR A 125 16.36 -7.82 8.28
CA TYR A 125 17.25 -7.78 9.41
C TYR A 125 17.31 -9.24 9.86
N SER A 126 18.03 -10.06 9.07
CA SER A 126 19.03 -10.92 9.63
C SER A 126 19.73 -9.99 10.59
N THR A 127 19.39 -10.10 11.86
CA THR A 127 20.40 -9.92 12.88
C THR A 127 21.49 -10.88 12.43
N GLU A 128 22.38 -10.42 11.56
CA GLU A 128 23.71 -11.00 11.46
C GLU A 128 24.17 -10.94 12.90
N ASP A 129 24.13 -12.11 13.51
CA ASP A 129 24.72 -12.39 14.79
C ASP A 129 26.05 -11.66 14.79
N SER A 130 26.09 -10.54 15.51
CA SER A 130 27.36 -9.97 15.89
C SER A 130 27.99 -11.03 16.77
N ASP A 131 28.83 -11.85 16.14
CA ASP A 131 30.00 -12.53 16.73
C ASP A 131 30.93 -11.46 17.34
N GLY A 132 30.38 -10.66 18.24
CA GLY A 132 31.05 -9.67 19.04
C GLY A 132 30.92 -10.17 20.46
N ASP A 133 31.86 -11.02 20.84
CA ASP A 133 32.65 -11.07 22.08
C ASP A 133 32.27 -10.05 23.18
N ALA A 134 30.98 -9.93 23.48
CA ALA A 134 30.47 -9.07 24.52
C ALA A 134 30.61 -9.86 25.82
N PRO A 135 31.41 -9.36 26.79
CA PRO A 135 31.56 -10.03 28.06
C PRO A 135 30.18 -10.20 28.73
N PRO A 136 29.98 -11.29 29.48
CA PRO A 136 28.69 -11.61 30.08
C PRO A 136 28.14 -10.41 30.85
N PHE A 137 26.87 -10.08 30.57
CA PHE A 137 26.13 -9.04 31.26
C PHE A 137 26.10 -9.38 32.76
N ASP A 138 26.88 -8.64 33.56
CA ASP A 138 26.88 -8.79 35.02
C ASP A 138 25.80 -7.87 35.62
N PRO A 139 24.66 -8.41 36.10
CA PRO A 139 23.59 -7.61 36.69
C PRO A 139 24.00 -6.90 38.00
N PHE A 140 25.20 -7.17 38.54
CA PHE A 140 25.68 -6.58 39.79
C PHE A 140 26.53 -5.31 39.63
N THR A 141 26.96 -4.91 38.43
CA THR A 141 27.71 -3.66 38.23
C THR A 141 26.81 -2.42 38.12
N LYS A 142 25.67 -2.41 38.84
CA LYS A 142 24.77 -1.27 39.01
C LYS A 142 25.50 -0.14 39.75
N ALA A 143 26.36 0.56 39.02
CA ALA A 143 27.06 1.74 39.46
C ALA A 143 26.04 2.86 39.70
N LYS A 144 25.76 3.02 40.99
CA LYS A 144 25.23 4.17 41.73
C LYS A 144 25.51 5.54 41.09
N GLY A 145 24.80 5.88 40.03
CA GLY A 145 24.76 7.21 39.42
C GLY A 145 23.89 8.18 40.23
N LYS A 146 24.50 8.81 41.24
CA LYS A 146 23.91 9.83 42.10
C LYS A 146 23.89 11.19 41.36
N GLY A 147 22.88 11.42 40.53
CA GLY A 147 22.65 12.70 39.85
C GLY A 147 21.55 13.53 40.52
N LYS A 148 21.95 14.36 41.49
CA LYS A 148 21.10 15.32 42.20
C LYS A 148 21.07 16.64 41.43
N GLY A 149 20.05 16.86 40.61
CA GLY A 149 19.76 18.16 39.98
C GLY A 149 18.47 18.74 40.56
N LYS A 150 18.59 19.80 41.35
CA LYS A 150 17.53 20.48 42.10
C LYS A 150 17.45 21.93 41.59
N GLY A 151 16.25 22.41 41.24
CA GLY A 151 15.95 23.84 40.96
C GLY A 151 15.44 24.09 39.54
N GLY A 152 14.42 24.91 39.25
CA GLY A 152 13.45 25.71 40.03
C GLY A 152 12.06 25.60 39.35
N VAL A 153 10.92 25.70 40.03
CA VAL A 153 10.23 26.85 40.66
C VAL A 153 9.89 27.98 39.67
N THR A 154 8.58 28.03 39.36
CA THR A 154 7.67 29.14 38.97
C THR A 154 7.94 29.99 37.73
N GLU A 155 6.93 30.04 36.85
CA GLU A 155 6.22 31.31 36.59
C GLU A 155 4.76 31.04 36.21
N THR A 156 3.86 31.17 37.19
CA THR A 156 2.46 31.56 36.98
C THR A 156 2.47 32.99 36.45
N ASN A 157 1.86 33.23 35.29
CA ASN A 157 1.47 34.59 34.92
C ASN A 157 -0.06 34.66 34.77
N PRO A 158 -0.74 35.50 35.55
CA PRO A 158 -2.15 35.81 35.39
C PRO A 158 -2.37 36.96 34.40
N ASP A 159 -3.40 36.80 33.56
CA ASP A 159 -4.47 37.74 33.17
C ASP A 159 -4.98 37.42 31.76
#